data_AF-A0A8H6YXQ6-F1
#
_entry.id   AF-A0A8H6YXQ6-F1
#
_cell.length_a   1.000
_cell.length_b   1.000
_cell.length_c   1.000
_cell.angle_alpha   90.00
_cell.angle_beta   90.00
_cell.angle_gamma   90.00
#
_symmetry.space_group_name_H-M   'P 1'
#
loop_
_entity.id
_entity.type
_entity.pdbx_description
1 polymer ?
#
loop_
_entity_poly.entity_id
_entity_poly.type
_entity_poly.pdbx_seq_one_letter_code
_entity_poly.pdbx_strand_id
1 'polypeptide(L)'
;MSHTIKQIKERCPRFRILVIGRRNAGKTTILKKMCNSDGSDLRIVDRYGNKVDPSILEPDRQRGMSDIENEITFKSNPLFVFHDSRGIEAGAEHDENSPLCTDSLWEFLDKRSREPRIRDQIHAVWMCIPMDNPRAPSSEFELAFFNARASPV
;
A
#
# COMPACT_ATOMS: atom_id res chain seq x y z
N MET A 1 26.60 -16.03 2.84
CA MET A 1 25.62 -14.92 2.99
C MET A 1 26.30 -13.82 3.80
N SER A 2 26.42 -12.60 3.25
CA SER A 2 27.16 -11.49 3.88
C SER A 2 26.61 -11.16 5.28
N HIS A 3 27.52 -10.97 6.24
CA HIS A 3 27.23 -10.60 7.64
C HIS A 3 26.25 -9.41 7.74
N THR A 4 26.33 -8.48 6.78
CA THR A 4 25.49 -7.28 6.69
C THR A 4 24.00 -7.59 6.47
N ILE A 5 23.66 -8.56 5.62
CA ILE A 5 22.23 -8.89 5.34
C ILE A 5 21.58 -9.49 6.58
N LYS A 6 22.32 -10.29 7.35
CA LYS A 6 21.83 -10.90 8.59
C LYS A 6 21.50 -9.83 9.64
N GLN A 7 22.41 -8.87 9.84
CA GLN A 7 22.20 -7.75 10.76
C GLN A 7 21.01 -6.87 10.35
N ILE A 8 20.82 -6.63 9.05
CA ILE A 8 19.66 -5.88 8.55
C ILE A 8 18.35 -6.61 8.87
N LYS A 9 18.31 -7.93 8.64
CA LYS A 9 17.13 -8.76 8.97
C LYS A 9 16.84 -8.82 10.46
N GLU A 10 17.88 -8.81 11.30
CA GLU A 10 17.73 -8.75 12.76
C GLU A 10 17.17 -7.40 13.23
N ARG A 11 17.62 -6.29 12.62
CA ARG A 11 17.14 -4.93 12.94
C ARG A 11 15.75 -4.64 12.38
N CYS A 12 15.44 -5.16 11.19
CA CYS A 12 14.17 -4.98 10.50
C CYS A 12 13.58 -6.37 10.17
N PRO A 13 12.97 -7.04 11.17
CA PRO A 13 12.39 -8.36 10.96
C PRO A 13 11.11 -8.32 10.10
N ARG A 14 10.51 -7.13 9.93
CA ARG A 14 9.38 -6.89 9.04
C ARG A 14 9.59 -5.59 8.28
N PHE A 15 9.74 -5.69 6.97
CA PHE A 15 9.89 -4.56 6.06
C PHE A 15 8.52 -4.23 5.45
N ARG A 16 7.95 -3.10 5.85
CA ARG A 16 6.60 -2.68 5.47
C ARG A 16 6.61 -1.73 4.28
N ILE A 17 5.81 -2.04 3.29
CA ILE A 17 5.68 -1.29 2.04
C ILE A 17 4.23 -0.87 1.89
N LEU A 18 4.00 0.43 1.74
CA LEU A 18 2.71 0.96 1.34
C LEU A 18 2.67 1.04 -0.19
N VAL A 19 1.69 0.40 -0.83
CA VAL A 19 1.48 0.46 -2.27
C VAL A 19 0.31 1.41 -2.54
N ILE A 20 0.60 2.50 -3.26
CA ILE A 20 -0.33 3.56 -3.61
C ILE A 20 -0.50 3.64 -5.13
N GLY A 21 -1.52 4.36 -5.57
CA GLY A 21 -1.82 4.56 -6.98
C GLY A 21 -3.31 4.39 -7.26
N ARG A 22 -3.76 4.92 -8.40
CA ARG A 22 -5.14 4.88 -8.89
C ARG A 22 -5.73 3.46 -8.91
N ARG A 23 -7.06 3.33 -8.95
CA ARG A 23 -7.70 2.02 -9.16
C ARG A 23 -7.18 1.40 -10.47
N ASN A 24 -7.03 0.07 -10.50
CA ASN A 24 -6.50 -0.65 -11.67
C ASN A 24 -5.08 -0.25 -12.13
N ALA A 25 -4.33 0.55 -11.36
CA ALA A 25 -2.92 0.86 -11.65
C ALA A 25 -1.95 -0.34 -11.53
N GLY A 26 -2.47 -1.54 -11.25
CA GLY A 26 -1.66 -2.76 -11.15
C GLY A 26 -1.07 -3.05 -9.78
N LYS A 27 -1.53 -2.38 -8.70
CA LYS A 27 -1.06 -2.58 -7.32
C LYS A 27 -1.06 -4.05 -6.88
N THR A 28 -2.20 -4.72 -6.92
CA THR A 28 -2.29 -6.15 -6.56
C THR A 28 -1.45 -7.03 -7.49
N THR A 29 -1.38 -6.69 -8.78
CA THR A 29 -0.58 -7.42 -9.76
C THR A 29 0.91 -7.38 -9.43
N ILE A 30 1.45 -6.22 -9.03
CA ILE A 30 2.86 -6.10 -8.65
C ILE A 30 3.14 -6.85 -7.34
N LEU A 31 2.20 -6.83 -6.38
CA LEU A 31 2.33 -7.59 -5.13
C LEU A 31 2.49 -9.10 -5.38
N LYS A 32 1.61 -9.69 -6.20
CA LYS A 32 1.67 -11.11 -6.57
C LYS A 32 2.97 -11.46 -7.28
N LYS A 33 3.39 -10.64 -8.25
CA LYS A 33 4.64 -10.86 -9.01
C LYS A 33 5.89 -10.76 -8.13
N MET A 34 5.96 -9.78 -7.23
CA MET A 34 7.14 -9.58 -6.37
C MET A 34 7.41 -10.77 -5.46
N CYS A 35 6.36 -11.42 -4.98
CA CYS A 35 6.48 -12.57 -4.09
C CYS A 35 6.59 -13.91 -4.82
N ASN A 36 6.78 -13.89 -6.16
CA ASN A 36 6.82 -15.07 -7.03
C ASN A 36 5.69 -16.07 -6.71
N SER A 37 4.49 -15.54 -6.49
CA SER A 37 3.33 -16.27 -6.01
C SER A 37 2.17 -16.13 -6.98
N ASP A 38 1.43 -17.23 -7.17
CA ASP A 38 0.13 -17.24 -7.85
C ASP A 38 -1.01 -16.72 -6.94
N GLY A 39 -0.69 -16.38 -5.68
CA GLY A 39 -1.62 -15.95 -4.64
C GLY A 39 -2.01 -17.05 -3.66
N SER A 40 -1.59 -18.31 -3.88
CA SER A 40 -1.96 -19.44 -3.00
C SER A 40 -1.38 -19.35 -1.59
N ASP A 41 -0.28 -18.63 -1.42
CA ASP A 41 0.39 -18.42 -0.13
C ASP A 41 0.15 -17.02 0.47
N LEU A 42 -0.74 -16.24 -0.16
CA LEU A 42 -1.20 -14.94 0.29
C LEU A 42 -1.95 -15.09 1.62
N ARG A 43 -1.59 -14.24 2.59
CA ARG A 43 -2.30 -14.12 3.86
C ARG A 43 -2.57 -12.66 4.15
N ILE A 44 -3.84 -12.36 4.37
CA ILE A 44 -4.29 -11.05 4.83
C ILE A 44 -4.77 -11.16 6.26
N VAL A 45 -4.31 -10.25 7.12
CA VAL A 45 -4.83 -10.10 8.47
C VAL A 45 -5.21 -8.65 8.73
N ASP A 46 -6.26 -8.45 9.52
CA ASP A 46 -6.65 -7.12 9.98
C ASP A 46 -5.70 -6.59 11.07
N ARG A 47 -5.93 -5.36 11.52
CA ARG A 47 -5.18 -4.73 12.62
C ARG A 47 -5.24 -5.48 13.96
N TYR A 48 -6.18 -6.40 14.12
CA TYR A 48 -6.36 -7.22 15.33
C TYR A 48 -5.75 -8.63 15.16
N GLY A 49 -5.21 -8.94 13.97
CA GLY A 49 -4.63 -10.24 13.64
C GLY A 49 -5.64 -11.28 13.15
N ASN A 50 -6.90 -10.91 12.94
CA ASN A 50 -7.91 -11.82 12.38
C ASN A 50 -7.66 -12.03 10.89
N LYS A 51 -7.91 -13.24 10.40
CA LYS A 51 -7.80 -13.54 8.97
C LYS A 51 -8.87 -12.78 8.18
N VAL A 52 -8.45 -12.14 7.10
CA VAL A 52 -9.34 -11.50 6.12
C VAL A 52 -9.34 -12.35 4.85
N ASP A 53 -10.50 -12.47 4.21
CA ASP A 53 -10.64 -13.19 2.95
C ASP A 53 -9.77 -12.54 1.85
N PRO A 54 -8.82 -13.28 1.22
CA PRO A 54 -8.01 -12.76 0.12
C PRO A 54 -8.78 -12.21 -1.08
N SER A 55 -10.06 -12.60 -1.24
CA SER A 55 -10.93 -12.10 -2.31
C SER A 55 -11.07 -10.57 -2.28
N ILE A 56 -10.79 -9.90 -1.16
CA ILE A 56 -10.78 -8.42 -1.08
C ILE A 56 -9.77 -7.74 -2.01
N LEU A 57 -8.79 -8.48 -2.53
CA LEU A 57 -7.79 -7.99 -3.50
C LEU A 57 -8.19 -8.27 -4.96
N GLU A 58 -9.31 -8.95 -5.20
CA GLU A 58 -9.81 -9.20 -6.55
C GLU A 58 -10.36 -7.91 -7.19
N PRO A 59 -10.15 -7.67 -8.50
CA PRO A 59 -10.50 -6.42 -9.16
C PRO A 59 -12.01 -6.10 -9.16
N ASP A 60 -12.85 -7.12 -9.08
CA ASP A 60 -14.30 -7.15 -9.28
C ASP A 60 -15.11 -7.12 -7.97
N ARG A 61 -14.47 -7.28 -6.81
CA ARG A 61 -15.15 -7.26 -5.50
C ARG A 61 -15.57 -5.85 -5.07
N GLN A 62 -16.72 -5.79 -4.38
CA GLN A 62 -17.43 -4.57 -3.99
C GLN A 62 -16.60 -3.57 -3.16
N ARG A 63 -17.00 -2.30 -3.32
CA ARG A 63 -16.54 -1.11 -2.56
C ARG A 63 -16.53 -1.38 -1.05
N GLY A 64 -15.52 -0.83 -0.34
CA GLY A 64 -15.54 -0.73 1.13
C GLY A 64 -14.99 -1.89 1.96
N MET A 65 -14.63 -3.04 1.37
CA MET A 65 -14.24 -4.24 2.17
C MET A 65 -12.76 -4.39 2.60
N SER A 66 -11.82 -3.80 1.87
CA SER A 66 -10.39 -3.78 2.22
C SER A 66 -10.02 -2.50 2.99
N ASP A 67 -9.09 -2.62 3.92
CA ASP A 67 -8.62 -1.58 4.84
C ASP A 67 -7.11 -1.43 4.63
N ILE A 68 -6.61 -0.18 4.58
CA ILE A 68 -5.16 0.11 4.45
C ILE A 68 -4.36 -0.46 5.62
N GLU A 69 -4.99 -0.64 6.78
CA GLU A 69 -4.38 -1.25 7.96
C GLU A 69 -4.20 -2.76 7.84
N ASN A 70 -4.89 -3.41 6.89
CA ASN A 70 -4.71 -4.84 6.65
C ASN A 70 -3.26 -5.13 6.25
N GLU A 71 -2.68 -6.15 6.87
CA GLU A 71 -1.35 -6.63 6.53
C GLU A 71 -1.46 -7.73 5.48
N ILE A 72 -0.89 -7.48 4.31
CA ILE A 72 -0.77 -8.46 3.25
C ILE A 72 0.63 -9.08 3.34
N THR A 73 0.70 -10.39 3.49
CA THR A 73 1.94 -11.17 3.61
C THR A 73 1.90 -12.39 2.72
N PHE A 74 3.07 -12.91 2.37
CA PHE A 74 3.21 -14.14 1.58
C PHE A 74 4.05 -15.12 2.38
N LYS A 75 3.63 -16.39 2.48
CA LYS A 75 4.39 -17.39 3.24
C LYS A 75 5.77 -17.64 2.64
N SER A 76 5.91 -17.48 1.32
CA SER A 76 7.19 -17.56 0.60
C SER A 76 8.18 -16.48 1.05
N ASN A 77 7.68 -15.33 1.52
CA ASN A 77 8.50 -14.20 1.93
C ASN A 77 7.89 -13.40 3.10
N PRO A 78 7.93 -13.96 4.33
CA PRO A 78 7.25 -13.40 5.49
C PRO A 78 7.92 -12.11 6.03
N LEU A 79 9.10 -11.76 5.52
CA LEU A 79 9.80 -10.54 5.88
C LEU A 79 9.10 -9.29 5.36
N PHE A 80 8.35 -9.39 4.25
CA PHE A 80 7.64 -8.26 3.68
C PHE A 80 6.21 -8.19 4.17
N VAL A 81 5.76 -6.97 4.42
CA VAL A 81 4.36 -6.66 4.73
C VAL A 81 3.92 -5.58 3.77
N PHE A 82 2.83 -5.82 3.07
CA PHE A 82 2.27 -4.85 2.15
C PHE A 82 0.99 -4.28 2.72
N HIS A 83 0.83 -2.97 2.52
CA HIS A 83 -0.39 -2.22 2.77
C HIS A 83 -0.86 -1.69 1.43
N ASP A 84 -2.08 -1.99 1.02
CA ASP A 84 -2.66 -1.51 -0.24
C ASP A 84 -3.57 -0.32 0.03
N SER A 85 -3.31 0.82 -0.60
CA SER A 85 -4.13 2.03 -0.47
C SER A 85 -5.47 1.93 -1.24
N ARG A 86 -5.73 0.81 -1.91
CA ARG A 86 -6.97 0.47 -2.64
C ARG A 86 -7.39 1.35 -3.81
N GLY A 87 -6.55 2.24 -4.31
CA GLY A 87 -7.00 3.22 -5.30
C GLY A 87 -7.81 4.29 -4.61
N ILE A 88 -7.16 5.42 -4.35
CA ILE A 88 -7.69 6.53 -3.54
C ILE A 88 -8.80 7.32 -4.27
N GLU A 89 -9.17 6.89 -5.48
CA GLU A 89 -10.27 7.46 -6.29
C GLU A 89 -11.68 7.02 -5.83
N ALA A 90 -11.81 6.14 -4.83
CA ALA A 90 -13.11 5.64 -4.39
C ALA A 90 -14.05 6.71 -3.77
N GLY A 91 -13.60 7.97 -3.63
CA GLY A 91 -14.45 9.10 -3.25
C GLY A 91 -15.03 9.91 -4.42
N ALA A 92 -14.55 9.76 -5.65
CA ALA A 92 -14.81 10.74 -6.72
C ALA A 92 -15.75 10.26 -7.85
N GLU A 93 -16.00 8.96 -8.03
CA GLU A 93 -16.73 8.52 -9.24
C GLU A 93 -18.25 8.81 -9.24
N HIS A 94 -18.80 9.47 -8.23
CA HIS A 94 -20.19 9.95 -8.25
C HIS A 94 -20.40 11.41 -7.83
N ASP A 95 -19.34 12.14 -7.51
CA ASP A 95 -19.45 13.56 -7.21
C ASP A 95 -18.14 14.25 -7.58
N GLU A 96 -18.19 14.98 -8.70
CA GLU A 96 -17.14 15.88 -9.19
C GLU A 96 -16.77 16.98 -8.18
N ASN A 97 -17.53 17.13 -7.09
CA ASN A 97 -17.25 18.05 -5.98
C ASN A 97 -16.72 17.35 -4.72
N SER A 98 -16.51 16.02 -4.75
CA SER A 98 -15.94 15.31 -3.60
C SER A 98 -14.41 15.41 -3.63
N PRO A 99 -13.77 16.00 -2.60
CA PRO A 99 -12.32 16.12 -2.58
C PRO A 99 -11.66 14.73 -2.59
N LEU A 100 -10.59 14.60 -3.39
CA LEU A 100 -9.67 13.46 -3.32
C LEU A 100 -9.18 13.30 -1.88
N CYS A 101 -9.71 12.32 -1.14
CA CYS A 101 -9.37 12.16 0.26
C CYS A 101 -8.06 11.39 0.40
N THR A 102 -6.94 12.09 0.25
CA THR A 102 -5.61 11.60 0.65
C THR A 102 -5.43 11.58 2.16
N ASP A 103 -6.38 12.10 2.94
CA ASP A 103 -6.25 12.24 4.40
C ASP A 103 -6.07 10.90 5.08
N SER A 104 -6.85 9.89 4.69
CA SER A 104 -6.71 8.52 5.24
C SER A 104 -5.33 7.91 4.95
N LEU A 105 -4.74 8.23 3.79
CA LEU A 105 -3.39 7.80 3.43
C LEU A 105 -2.35 8.48 4.31
N TRP A 106 -2.48 9.80 4.49
CA TRP A 106 -1.55 10.59 5.30
C TRP A 106 -1.68 10.29 6.79
N GLU A 107 -2.89 10.07 7.29
CA GLU A 107 -3.14 9.61 8.66
C GLU A 107 -2.49 8.26 8.90
N PHE A 108 -2.64 7.31 7.97
CA PHE A 108 -1.95 6.02 8.05
C PHE A 108 -0.42 6.19 8.08
N LEU A 109 0.15 7.00 7.19
CA LEU A 109 1.58 7.27 7.14
C LEU A 109 2.08 7.94 8.43
N ASP A 110 1.37 8.96 8.93
CA ASP A 110 1.71 9.67 10.15
C ASP A 110 1.66 8.74 11.37
N LYS A 111 0.58 7.96 11.51
CA LYS A 111 0.45 6.93 12.55
C LYS A 111 1.61 5.94 12.51
N ARG A 112 1.90 5.37 11.33
CA ARG A 112 3.00 4.40 11.15
C ARG A 112 4.37 5.02 11.40
N SER A 113 4.57 6.30 11.07
CA SER A 113 5.83 7.01 11.33
C SER A 113 6.13 7.19 12.83
N ARG A 114 5.08 7.19 13.67
CA ARG A 114 5.18 7.36 15.12
C ARG A 114 5.29 6.05 15.89
N GLU A 115 5.24 4.90 15.20
CA GLU A 115 5.40 3.61 15.85
C GLU A 115 6.79 3.48 16.49
N PRO A 116 6.89 3.06 17.76
CA PRO A 116 8.15 3.04 18.50
C PRO A 116 9.12 1.97 17.99
N ARG A 117 8.60 0.93 17.33
CA ARG A 117 9.38 -0.18 16.80
C ARG A 117 9.52 -0.03 15.30
N ILE A 118 10.75 -0.06 14.80
CA ILE A 118 11.04 0.04 13.35
C ILE A 118 10.24 -0.96 12.52
N ARG A 119 10.06 -2.19 13.01
CA ARG A 119 9.28 -3.25 12.34
C ARG A 119 7.80 -2.89 12.11
N ASP A 120 7.28 -1.91 12.85
CA ASP A 120 5.87 -1.48 12.82
C ASP A 120 5.68 -0.20 11.98
N GLN A 121 6.79 0.47 11.61
CA GLN A 121 6.83 1.64 10.71
C GLN A 121 6.74 1.27 9.22
N ILE A 122 6.33 2.22 8.38
CA ILE A 122 6.45 2.11 6.91
C ILE A 122 7.89 2.39 6.49
N HIS A 123 8.45 1.53 5.65
CA HIS A 123 9.85 1.60 5.20
C HIS A 123 9.98 2.08 3.76
N ALA A 124 8.96 1.84 2.93
CA ALA A 124 8.91 2.32 1.56
C ALA A 124 7.47 2.59 1.14
N VAL A 125 7.32 3.53 0.20
CA VAL A 125 6.07 3.78 -0.52
C VAL A 125 6.30 3.45 -2.00
N TRP A 126 5.48 2.58 -2.55
CA TRP A 126 5.49 2.22 -3.98
C TRP A 126 4.30 2.87 -4.66
N MET A 127 4.58 3.75 -5.61
CA MET A 127 3.55 4.47 -6.36
C MET A 127 3.36 3.83 -7.72
N CYS A 128 2.21 3.18 -7.91
CA CYS A 128 1.80 2.60 -9.18
C CYS A 128 1.20 3.69 -10.07
N ILE A 129 1.97 4.12 -11.06
CA ILE A 129 1.61 5.12 -12.06
C ILE A 129 1.20 4.37 -13.34
N PRO A 130 -0.06 4.47 -13.79
CA PRO A 130 -0.48 3.89 -15.06
C PRO A 130 0.26 4.54 -16.24
N MET A 131 0.60 3.72 -17.24
CA MET A 131 1.24 4.18 -18.48
C MET A 131 0.23 4.59 -19.55
N ASP A 132 -1.02 4.85 -19.15
CA ASP A 132 -2.11 5.24 -20.04
C ASP A 132 -2.04 6.71 -20.46
N ASN A 133 -1.18 7.51 -19.81
CA ASN A 133 -0.95 8.92 -20.12
C ASN A 133 0.54 9.17 -20.46
N PRO A 134 0.85 9.83 -21.60
CA PRO A 134 2.23 10.17 -21.96
C PRO A 134 2.90 11.18 -21.02
N ARG A 135 2.12 11.89 -20.19
CA ARG A 135 2.65 12.76 -19.13
C ARG A 135 2.28 12.13 -17.81
N ALA A 136 3.27 11.71 -17.04
CA ALA A 136 3.07 11.24 -15.68
C ALA A 136 4.16 11.87 -14.77
N PRO A 137 3.82 12.29 -13.54
CA PRO A 137 2.50 12.24 -12.92
C PRO A 137 1.51 13.22 -13.56
N SER A 138 0.25 12.81 -13.70
CA SER A 138 -0.82 13.63 -14.32
C SER A 138 -2.21 13.38 -13.77
N SER A 139 -2.44 12.32 -12.99
CA SER A 139 -3.71 12.19 -12.30
C SER A 139 -3.78 13.18 -11.14
N GLU A 140 -4.99 13.68 -10.86
CA GLU A 140 -5.22 14.57 -9.73
C GLU A 140 -4.79 13.94 -8.40
N PHE A 141 -4.93 12.61 -8.27
CA PHE A 141 -4.41 11.85 -7.13
C PHE A 141 -2.88 11.99 -6.98
N GLU A 142 -2.13 11.79 -8.07
CA GLU A 142 -0.67 11.86 -8.02
C GLU A 142 -0.22 13.27 -7.63
N LEU A 143 -0.83 14.30 -8.22
CA LEU A 143 -0.54 15.70 -7.90
C LEU A 143 -0.93 16.04 -6.45
N ALA A 144 -2.12 15.63 -5.99
CA ALA A 144 -2.57 15.85 -4.62
C ALA A 144 -1.65 15.18 -3.60
N PHE A 145 -1.20 13.95 -3.88
CA PHE A 145 -0.23 13.25 -3.05
C PHE A 145 1.09 14.05 -2.91
N PHE A 146 1.66 14.56 -4.00
CA PHE A 146 2.90 15.33 -3.91
C PHE A 146 2.72 16.74 -3.33
N ASN A 147 1.56 17.36 -3.50
CA ASN A 147 1.31 18.72 -3.06
C ASN A 147 0.84 18.83 -1.60
N ALA A 148 0.25 17.78 -1.02
CA ALA A 148 -0.32 17.79 0.34
C ALA A 148 0.67 18.16 1.46
N ARG A 149 1.98 18.12 1.19
CA ARG A 149 3.05 18.53 2.13
C ARG A 149 4.14 19.40 1.50
N ALA A 150 3.90 20.00 0.34
CA ALA A 150 4.77 21.07 -0.14
C ALA A 150 4.53 22.31 0.75
N SER A 151 5.24 22.40 1.88
CA SER A 151 5.42 23.68 2.54
C SER A 151 6.07 24.64 1.53
N PRO A 152 5.63 25.91 1.44
CA PRO A 152 6.44 26.90 0.74
C PRO A 152 7.78 26.94 1.47
N VAL A 153 8.85 26.61 0.76
CA VAL A 153 10.23 26.83 1.20
C VAL A 153 10.45 28.32 1.38
#